data_AF-C7CDM6-F1
#
_entry.id   AF-C7CDM6-F1
#
_cell.length_a   1.000
_cell.length_b   1.000
_cell.length_c   1.000
_cell.angle_alpha   90.00
_cell.angle_beta   90.00
_cell.angle_gamma   90.00
#
_symmetry.space_group_name_H-M   'P 1'
#
loop_
_entity.id
_entity.type
_entity.pdbx_description
1 polymer ?
#
loop_
_entity_poly.entity_id
_entity_poly.type
_entity_poly.pdbx_seq_one_letter_code
_entity_poly.pdbx_strand_id
1 'polypeptide(L)' 'MSATELDDLNAARLALVRQRNAIAKRMGAIALAPVSMAEDLTRILLAIEAVDRALVDAGQPYMSADV' A
#
# COMPACT_ATOMS: atom_id res chain seq x y z
N MET A 1 17.63 -7.55 8.31
CA MET A 1 16.99 -6.24 8.26
C MET A 1 17.22 -5.55 9.60
N SER A 2 17.67 -4.31 9.58
CA SER A 2 17.85 -3.45 10.74
C SER A 2 16.52 -2.85 11.20
N ALA A 3 16.49 -2.32 12.43
CA ALA A 3 15.31 -1.62 12.95
C ALA A 3 14.94 -0.40 12.09
N THR A 4 15.93 0.34 11.59
CA THR A 4 15.69 1.49 10.68
C THR A 4 15.04 1.05 9.37
N GLU A 5 15.53 -0.02 8.75
CA GLU A 5 14.92 -0.54 7.51
C GLU A 5 13.48 -1.04 7.74
N LEU A 6 13.20 -1.61 8.90
CA LEU A 6 11.84 -2.01 9.31
C LEU A 6 10.92 -0.80 9.46
N ASP A 7 11.39 0.27 10.10
CA ASP A 7 10.62 1.52 10.27
C ASP A 7 10.34 2.17 8.91
N ASP A 8 11.34 2.19 8.03
CA ASP A 8 11.20 2.72 6.66
C ASP A 8 10.17 1.92 5.84
N LEU A 9 10.18 0.59 5.94
CA LEU A 9 9.18 -0.26 5.27
C LEU A 9 7.77 -0.04 5.82
N ASN A 10 7.62 0.09 7.14
CA ASN A 10 6.32 0.40 7.75
C ASN A 10 5.81 1.79 7.33
N ALA A 11 6.69 2.79 7.27
CA ALA A 11 6.36 4.12 6.79
C ALA A 11 5.96 4.11 5.30
N ALA A 12 6.70 3.39 4.46
CA ALA A 12 6.39 3.20 3.05
C ALA A 12 5.02 2.53 2.86
N ARG A 13 4.75 1.46 3.62
CA ARG A 13 3.46 0.77 3.62
C ARG A 13 2.31 1.72 3.94
N LEU A 14 2.46 2.52 4.99
CA LEU A 14 1.43 3.49 5.41
C LEU A 14 1.16 4.53 4.31
N ALA A 15 2.21 5.04 3.66
CA ALA A 15 2.07 5.98 2.55
C ALA A 15 1.33 5.35 1.35
N LEU A 16 1.66 4.11 1.00
CA LEU A 16 1.00 3.37 -0.08
C LEU A 16 -0.49 3.11 0.22
N VAL A 17 -0.83 2.73 1.46
CA VAL A 17 -2.22 2.55 1.91
C VAL A 17 -3.03 3.84 1.78
N ARG A 18 -2.44 4.98 2.18
CA ARG A 18 -3.08 6.30 2.01
C ARG A 18 -3.32 6.60 0.53
N GLN A 19 -2.34 6.33 -0.33
CA GLN A 19 -2.46 6.53 -1.78
C GLN A 19 -3.54 5.64 -2.41
N ARG A 20 -3.58 4.35 -2.05
CA ARG A 20 -4.63 3.40 -2.46
C ARG A 20 -6.01 3.94 -2.12
N ASN A 21 -6.21 4.40 -0.88
CA ASN A 21 -7.49 4.94 -0.42
C ASN A 21 -7.88 6.21 -1.19
N ALA A 22 -6.91 7.09 -1.48
CA ALA A 22 -7.16 8.30 -2.26
C ALA A 22 -7.56 7.98 -3.71
N ILE A 23 -6.91 7.02 -4.37
CA ILE A 23 -7.27 6.58 -5.73
C ILE A 23 -8.66 5.94 -5.73
N ALA A 24 -8.93 5.01 -4.81
CA ALA A 24 -10.24 4.37 -4.70
C ALA A 24 -11.38 5.38 -4.49
N LYS A 25 -11.17 6.39 -3.63
CA LYS A 25 -12.11 7.49 -3.42
C LYS A 25 -12.35 8.30 -4.70
N ARG A 26 -11.30 8.59 -5.46
CA ARG A 26 -11.41 9.32 -6.74
C ARG A 26 -12.17 8.50 -7.79
N MET A 27 -11.89 7.20 -7.89
CA MET A 27 -12.59 6.31 -8.83
C MET A 27 -14.10 6.26 -8.54
N GLY A 28 -14.49 6.15 -7.27
CA GLY A 28 -15.91 6.11 -6.89
C GLY A 28 -16.66 7.44 -7.08
N ALA A 29 -15.95 8.55 -7.22
CA ALA A 29 -16.53 9.88 -7.46
C ALA A 29 -16.75 10.21 -8.95
N ILE A 30 -16.32 9.33 -9.87
CA ILE A 30 -16.39 9.56 -11.31
C ILE A 30 -17.32 8.51 -11.93
N ALA A 31 -18.27 8.94 -12.77
CA ALA A 31 -19.25 8.05 -13.40
C ALA A 31 -18.60 6.94 -14.26
N LEU A 32 -17.49 7.26 -14.94
CA LEU A 32 -16.66 6.30 -15.65
C LEU A 32 -15.19 6.66 -15.45
N ALA A 33 -14.52 5.99 -14.52
CA ALA A 33 -13.10 6.19 -14.26
C ALA A 33 -12.26 5.71 -15.46
N PRO A 34 -11.20 6.44 -15.83
CA PRO A 34 -10.31 6.03 -16.92
C PRO A 34 -9.51 4.77 -16.54
N VAL A 35 -9.19 3.94 -17.54
CA VAL A 35 -8.42 2.70 -17.35
C VAL A 35 -7.07 2.97 -16.67
N SER A 36 -6.40 4.07 -17.01
CA SER A 36 -5.13 4.47 -16.38
C SER A 36 -5.23 4.62 -14.86
N MET A 37 -6.38 5.02 -14.32
CA MET A 37 -6.59 5.11 -12.87
C MET A 37 -6.72 3.73 -12.23
N ALA A 38 -7.32 2.75 -12.93
CA ALA A 38 -7.34 1.36 -12.47
C ALA A 38 -5.94 0.72 -12.53
N GLU A 39 -5.14 1.06 -13.55
CA GLU A 39 -3.74 0.64 -13.66
C GLU A 39 -2.88 1.25 -12.55
N ASP A 40 -3.07 2.54 -12.23
CA ASP A 40 -2.43 3.21 -11.10
C ASP A 40 -2.77 2.51 -9.78
N LEU A 41 -4.05 2.19 -9.55
CA LEU A 41 -4.49 1.46 -8.36
C LEU A 41 -3.81 0.08 -8.28
N THR A 42 -3.78 -0.66 -9.39
CA THR A 42 -3.16 -1.98 -9.48
C THR A 42 -1.67 -1.91 -9.13
N ARG A 43 -0.94 -0.91 -9.66
CA ARG A 43 0.48 -0.69 -9.33
C ARG A 43 0.70 -0.41 -7.84
N ILE A 44 -0.19 0.37 -7.21
CA ILE A 44 -0.11 0.62 -5.77
C ILE A 44 -0.39 -0.64 -4.95
N LEU A 45 -1.37 -1.46 -5.35
CA LEU A 45 -1.67 -2.73 -4.67
C LEU A 45 -0.46 -3.69 -4.72
N LEU A 46 0.16 -3.83 -5.89
CA LEU A 46 1.37 -4.65 -6.04
C LEU A 46 2.54 -4.11 -5.19
N ALA A 47 2.69 -2.80 -5.09
CA ALA A 47 3.70 -2.19 -4.23
C ALA A 47 3.45 -2.51 -2.73
N ILE A 48 2.19 -2.48 -2.27
CA ILE A 48 1.84 -2.87 -0.90
C ILE A 48 2.20 -4.33 -0.66
N GLU A 49 1.81 -5.23 -1.58
CA GLU A 49 2.12 -6.67 -1.46
C GLU A 49 3.63 -6.93 -1.40
N ALA A 50 4.43 -6.19 -2.16
CA ALA A 50 5.89 -6.30 -2.13
C ALA A 50 6.48 -5.88 -0.78
N VAL A 51 5.98 -4.79 -0.19
CA VAL A 51 6.40 -4.32 1.14
C VAL A 51 5.95 -5.31 2.22
N ASP A 52 4.73 -5.83 2.13
CA ASP A 52 4.19 -6.80 3.07
C ASP A 52 4.99 -8.10 3.05
N ARG A 53 5.40 -8.55 1.86
CA ARG A 53 6.30 -9.71 1.72
C ARG A 53 7.66 -9.43 2.35
N ALA A 54 8.25 -8.27 2.13
CA ALA A 54 9.55 -7.92 2.74
C ALA A 54 9.49 -7.89 4.28
N LEU A 55 8.38 -7.39 4.84
CA LEU A 55 8.13 -7.38 6.28
C LEU A 55 7.97 -8.81 6.84
N VAL A 56 7.22 -9.67 6.13
CA VAL A 56 7.06 -11.09 6.47
C VAL A 56 8.41 -11.82 6.43
N ASP A 57 9.19 -11.64 5.37
CA ASP A 57 10.51 -12.27 5.20
C ASP A 57 11.50 -11.85 6.29
N ALA A 58 11.31 -10.66 6.87
CA ALA A 58 12.08 -10.17 8.01
C ALA A 58 11.57 -10.65 9.38
N GLY A 59 10.54 -11.50 9.42
CA GLY A 59 9.92 -11.98 10.66
C GLY A 59 9.14 -10.91 11.42
N GLN A 60 8.79 -9.81 10.77
CA GLN A 60 8.03 -8.69 11.33
C GLN A 60 6.79 -8.43 10.47
N PRO A 61 5.87 -9.41 10.35
CA PRO A 61 4.68 -9.25 9.54
C PRO A 61 3.91 -8.02 10.01
N TYR A 62 3.45 -7.21 9.05
CA TYR A 62 2.56 -6.10 9.41
C TYR A 62 1.28 -6.66 10.03
N MET A 63 1.05 -6.32 11.30
CA MET A 63 -0.24 -6.50 11.93
C MET A 63 -0.96 -5.16 11.85
N SER A 64 -2.10 -5.12 11.15
CA SER A 64 -3.03 -4.00 11.35
C SER A 64 -3.31 -3.98 12.85
N ALA A 65 -2.98 -2.88 13.53
CA ALA A 65 -3.60 -2.62 14.80
C ALA A 65 -5.10 -2.59 14.52
N ASP A 66 -5.83 -3.56 15.06
CA ASP A 66 -7.28 -3.52 15.00
C ASP A 66 -7.74 -2.18 15.58
N VAL A 67 -8.68 -1.55 14.85
CA VAL A 67 -9.45 -0.32 15.14
C VAL A 67 -8.87 0.99 14.59
#